data_AF-A0A958AL86-F1
#
_entry.id   AF-A0A958AL86-F1
#
_cell.length_a   1.000
_cell.length_b   1.000
_cell.length_c   1.000
_cell.angle_alpha   90.00
_cell.angle_beta   90.00
_cell.angle_gamma   90.00
#
_symmetry.space_group_name_H-M   'P 1'
#
loop_
_entity.id
_entity.type
_entity.pdbx_description
1 polymer ?
#
loop_
_entity_poly.entity_id
_entity_poly.type
_entity_poly.pdbx_seq_one_letter_code
_entity_poly.pdbx_strand_id
1 'polypeptide(L)' 'SHALPAGDLSDNPPIGFYLVPCLYLAAGAGSLHLTSTDPHVQPALDYDYFADEFDRRREREAIRLAVD' A
#
# COMPACT_ATOMS: atom_id res chain seq x y z
N SER A 1 36.39 -23.80 -17.95
CA SER A 1 35.24 -23.23 -17.21
C SER A 1 35.18 -21.75 -17.55
N HIS A 2 34.12 -21.31 -18.23
CA HIS A 2 33.91 -19.89 -18.52
C HIS A 2 32.80 -19.42 -17.59
N ALA A 3 33.16 -18.61 -16.59
CA ALA A 3 32.20 -17.96 -15.72
C ALA A 3 31.51 -16.84 -16.52
N LEU A 4 30.18 -16.85 -16.57
CA LEU A 4 29.41 -15.73 -17.08
C LEU A 4 29.56 -14.56 -16.10
N PRO A 5 29.83 -13.32 -16.56
CA PRO A 5 29.84 -12.16 -15.68
C PRO A 5 28.43 -11.93 -15.14
N ALA A 6 28.29 -11.95 -13.82
CA ALA A 6 27.11 -11.44 -13.14
C ALA A 6 27.13 -9.91 -13.23
N GLY A 7 26.29 -9.35 -14.09
CA GLY A 7 26.16 -7.91 -14.27
C GLY A 7 24.93 -7.60 -15.10
N ASP A 8 23.91 -7.11 -14.41
CA ASP A 8 22.66 -6.51 -14.87
C ASP A 8 22.70 -5.91 -16.30
N LEU A 9 21.79 -6.35 -17.18
CA LEU A 9 21.75 -6.06 -18.63
C LEU A 9 20.90 -4.81 -18.98
N SER A 10 20.93 -3.76 -18.17
CA SER A 10 20.33 -2.49 -18.60
C SER A 10 21.23 -1.30 -18.28
N ASP A 11 21.53 -0.50 -19.31
CA ASP A 11 22.17 0.83 -19.19
C ASP A 11 21.21 1.87 -18.57
N ASN A 12 20.15 1.42 -17.88
CA ASN A 12 19.20 2.33 -17.26
C ASN A 12 19.82 2.92 -15.98
N PRO A 13 19.71 4.24 -15.77
CA PRO A 13 20.08 4.83 -14.49
C PRO A 13 19.25 4.16 -13.38
N PRO A 14 19.84 3.83 -12.23
CA PRO A 14 19.11 3.21 -11.13
C PRO A 14 17.95 4.12 -10.70
N ILE A 15 16.75 3.56 -10.60
CA ILE A 15 15.49 4.29 -10.35
C ILE A 15 15.35 4.69 -8.85
N GLY A 16 16.41 4.57 -8.06
CA GLY A 16 16.39 4.81 -6.62
C GLY A 16 15.63 3.73 -5.83
N PHE A 17 15.35 4.02 -4.56
CA PHE A 17 14.51 3.18 -3.70
C PHE A 17 13.22 3.93 -3.32
N TYR A 18 12.15 3.18 -3.09
CA TYR A 18 10.89 3.71 -2.57
C TYR A 18 10.59 3.07 -1.21
N LEU A 19 9.96 3.85 -0.34
CA LEU A 19 9.47 3.38 0.96
C LEU A 19 7.95 3.39 0.93
N VAL A 20 7.32 2.34 1.44
CA VAL A 20 5.86 2.21 1.56
C VAL A 20 5.49 2.06 3.02
N PRO A 21 5.09 3.15 3.69
CA PRO A 21 4.45 3.06 4.99
C PRO A 21 3.15 2.26 4.90
N CYS A 22 2.89 1.45 5.92
CA CYS A 22 1.69 0.61 6.02
C CYS A 22 1.06 0.78 7.39
N LEU A 23 -0.25 1.04 7.42
CA LEU A 23 -1.02 1.11 8.65
C LEU A 23 -1.49 -0.28 9.07
N TYR A 24 -0.85 -0.85 10.10
CA TYR A 24 -1.31 -2.08 10.74
C TYR A 24 -2.24 -1.76 11.91
N LEU A 25 -3.22 -2.64 12.14
CA LEU A 25 -4.18 -2.53 13.24
C LEU A 25 -4.90 -1.17 13.23
N ALA A 26 -5.51 -0.85 12.08
CA ALA A 26 -6.37 0.32 11.97
C ALA A 26 -7.45 0.29 13.07
N ALA A 27 -7.69 1.45 13.67
CA ALA A 27 -8.80 1.63 14.61
C ALA A 27 -10.12 1.81 13.84
N GLY A 28 -10.06 2.50 12.69
CA GLY A 28 -11.16 2.60 11.75
C GLY A 28 -11.41 1.31 10.97
N ALA A 29 -12.64 1.19 10.46
CA ALA A 29 -13.06 0.10 9.60
C ALA A 29 -14.08 0.61 8.58
N GLY A 30 -14.03 0.05 7.37
CA GLY A 30 -15.03 0.29 6.33
C GLY A 30 -16.26 -0.62 6.43
N SER A 31 -17.08 -0.58 5.39
CA SER A 31 -18.26 -1.43 5.23
C SER A 31 -18.31 -2.11 3.86
N LEU A 32 -18.94 -3.29 3.83
CA LEU A 32 -19.17 -4.07 2.62
C LEU A 32 -20.62 -4.56 2.61
N HIS A 33 -21.37 -4.20 1.57
CA HIS A 33 -22.78 -4.53 1.46
C HIS A 33 -23.13 -5.06 0.06
N LEU A 34 -23.88 -6.15 0.02
CA LEU A 34 -24.45 -6.65 -1.23
C LEU A 34 -25.49 -5.66 -1.75
N THR A 35 -25.41 -5.34 -3.04
CA THR A 35 -26.37 -4.48 -3.74
C THR A 35 -27.38 -5.30 -4.55
N SER A 36 -27.13 -6.62 -4.67
CA SER A 36 -27.91 -7.57 -5.45
C SER A 36 -27.73 -8.98 -4.88
N THR A 37 -28.64 -9.89 -5.22
CA THR A 37 -28.49 -11.33 -5.00
C THR A 37 -27.71 -12.03 -6.13
N ASP A 38 -27.45 -11.34 -7.25
CA ASP A 38 -26.61 -11.86 -8.33
C ASP A 38 -25.12 -11.78 -7.92
N PRO A 39 -24.40 -12.92 -7.80
CA PRO A 39 -23.00 -12.93 -7.38
C PRO A 39 -22.04 -12.29 -8.39
N HIS A 40 -22.49 -12.00 -9.62
CA HIS A 40 -21.70 -11.28 -10.61
C HIS A 40 -21.80 -9.76 -10.49
N VAL A 41 -22.70 -9.25 -9.65
CA VAL A 41 -22.81 -7.82 -9.36
C VAL A 41 -21.85 -7.46 -8.23
N GLN A 42 -21.03 -6.43 -8.45
CA GLN A 42 -20.09 -5.97 -7.44
C GLN A 42 -20.83 -5.39 -6.23
N PRO A 43 -20.43 -5.74 -4.99
CA PRO A 43 -20.98 -5.13 -3.79
C PRO A 43 -20.58 -3.67 -3.65
N ALA A 44 -21.32 -2.92 -2.84
CA ALA A 44 -20.92 -1.60 -2.40
C ALA A 44 -19.80 -1.75 -1.36
N LEU A 45 -18.65 -1.18 -1.66
CA LEU A 45 -17.47 -1.20 -0.80
C LEU A 45 -17.09 0.22 -0.45
N ASP A 46 -17.15 0.51 0.84
CA ASP A 46 -16.66 1.76 1.42
C ASP A 46 -15.52 1.40 2.36
N TYR A 47 -14.30 1.81 2.05
CA TYR A 47 -13.14 1.49 2.87
C TYR A 47 -13.04 2.35 4.13
N ASP A 48 -13.71 3.50 4.15
CA ASP A 48 -13.62 4.52 5.21
C ASP A 48 -12.17 4.76 5.70
N TYR A 49 -11.23 4.77 4.76
CA TYR A 49 -9.81 4.84 5.07
C TYR A 49 -9.50 6.11 5.87
N PHE A 50 -8.77 5.94 6.97
CA PHE A 50 -8.28 7.03 7.80
C PHE A 50 -9.39 7.90 8.43
N ALA A 51 -10.61 7.36 8.59
CA ALA A 51 -11.68 8.04 9.32
C ALA A 51 -11.29 8.35 10.77
N ASP A 52 -10.65 7.39 11.44
CA ASP A 52 -10.17 7.57 12.80
C ASP A 52 -8.96 8.53 12.85
N GLU A 53 -9.00 9.50 13.76
CA GLU A 53 -7.89 10.44 13.95
C GLU A 53 -6.60 9.75 14.39
N PHE A 54 -6.71 8.68 15.17
CA PHE A 54 -5.57 7.90 15.62
C PHE A 54 -4.85 7.28 14.42
N ASP A 55 -5.59 6.67 13.47
CA ASP A 55 -5.04 6.12 12.21
C ASP A 55 -4.23 7.19 11.46
N ARG A 56 -4.82 8.37 11.25
CA ARG A 56 -4.17 9.49 10.56
C ARG A 56 -2.91 9.97 11.26
N ARG A 57 -2.90 9.98 12.60
CA ARG A 57 -1.74 10.43 13.37
C ARG A 57 -0.53 9.53 13.13
N ARG A 58 -0.70 8.21 13.21
CA ARG A 58 0.39 7.22 13.04
C ARG A 58 0.87 7.17 11.59
N GLU A 59 -0.04 7.29 10.62
CA GLU A 59 0.37 7.30 9.22
C GLU A 59 1.22 8.54 8.88
N ARG A 60 0.83 9.72 9.39
CA ARG A 60 1.64 10.93 9.23
C ARG A 60 3.01 10.82 9.91
N GLU A 61 3.12 10.09 11.01
CA GLU A 61 4.40 9.83 11.67
C GLU A 61 5.28 8.92 10.81
N ALA A 62 4.72 7.83 10.27
CA ALA A 62 5.44 6.91 9.39
C ALA A 62 5.97 7.60 8.13
N ILE A 63 5.21 8.54 7.56
CA ILE A 63 5.67 9.35 6.41
C ILE A 63 6.84 10.26 6.80
N ARG A 64 6.81 10.91 7.96
CA ARG A 64 7.93 11.74 8.44
C ARG A 64 9.20 10.91 8.62
N LEU A 65 9.08 9.76 9.28
CA LEU A 65 10.19 8.83 9.46
C LEU A 65 10.78 8.30 8.13
N ALA A 66 9.99 8.28 7.05
CA ALA A 66 10.45 7.82 5.74
C ALA A 66 11.20 8.90 4.94
N VAL A 67 11.00 10.18 5.26
CA VAL A 67 11.60 11.30 4.51
C VAL A 67 12.64 12.09 5.31
N ASP A 68 12.65 11.93 6.64
CA ASP A 68 13.66 12.47 7.55
C ASP A 68 14.92 11.60 7.58
#